data_AF-N1V053-F1
#
_entry.id   AF-N1V053-F1
#
_cell.length_a   1.000
_cell.length_b   1.000
_cell.length_c   1.000
_cell.angle_alpha   90.00
_cell.angle_beta   90.00
_cell.angle_gamma   90.00
#
_symmetry.space_group_name_H-M   'P 1'
#
loop_
_entity.id
_entity.type
_entity.pdbx_description
1 polymer ?
#
loop_
_entity_poly.entity_id
_entity_poly.type
_entity_poly.pdbx_seq_one_letter_code
_entity_poly.pdbx_strand_id
1 'polypeptide(L)'
;MIRMLKQAFGSTLIEDLKIPFVTSAVDLHSGEEYVMDRGPVWEALAAAMSLPGMFPPIFHGDHLLVDGGVINNVPESLIRQKGADIILSVNVSPLRDEAIVRLLEDRKITGKSFFKNLWEDLKYPPILKIMGRAITLEGREITKLRKDKMDLFINLHIEEFSF
;
A
#
# COMPACT_ATOMS: atom_id res chain seq x y z
N MET A 1 -4.81 -10.95 -9.83
CA MET A 1 -3.46 -10.69 -9.28
C MET A 1 -2.52 -11.88 -9.45
N ILE A 2 -2.58 -12.95 -8.64
CA ILE A 2 -1.58 -14.04 -8.63
C ILE A 2 -1.30 -14.66 -10.01
N ARG A 3 -2.35 -14.95 -10.79
CA ARG A 3 -2.19 -15.48 -12.16
C ARG A 3 -1.35 -14.56 -13.06
N MET A 4 -1.54 -13.24 -12.96
CA MET A 4 -0.79 -12.26 -13.74
C MET A 4 0.67 -12.23 -13.29
N LEU A 5 0.94 -12.23 -11.98
CA LEU A 5 2.30 -12.27 -11.45
C LEU A 5 3.03 -13.55 -11.87
N LYS A 6 2.36 -14.71 -11.80
CA LYS A 6 2.92 -15.98 -12.29
C LYS A 6 3.19 -15.96 -13.80
N GLN A 7 2.35 -15.30 -14.59
CA GLN A 7 2.61 -15.14 -16.03
C GLN A 7 3.79 -14.21 -16.32
N ALA A 8 3.94 -13.13 -15.55
CA ALA A 8 5.00 -12.15 -15.73
C ALA A 8 6.37 -12.65 -15.26
N PHE A 9 6.43 -13.35 -14.13
CA PHE A 9 7.69 -13.74 -13.48
C PHE A 9 7.97 -15.25 -13.49
N GLY A 10 7.00 -16.09 -13.84
CA GLY A 10 7.19 -17.54 -13.99
C GLY A 10 7.84 -18.18 -12.76
N SER A 11 8.97 -18.85 -12.97
CA SER A 11 9.80 -19.49 -11.94
C SER A 11 11.01 -18.66 -11.51
N THR A 12 11.08 -17.37 -11.88
CA THR A 12 12.18 -16.50 -11.49
C THR A 12 12.22 -16.35 -9.97
N LEU A 13 13.40 -16.55 -9.40
CA LEU A 13 13.67 -16.39 -7.98
C LEU A 13 14.28 -15.01 -7.71
N ILE A 14 14.06 -14.47 -6.51
CA ILE A 14 14.58 -13.16 -6.09
C ILE A 14 16.11 -13.16 -6.11
N GLU A 15 16.73 -14.24 -5.63
CA GLU A 15 18.19 -14.42 -5.59
C GLU A 15 18.84 -14.47 -6.98
N ASP A 16 18.07 -14.74 -8.04
CA ASP A 16 18.56 -14.80 -9.42
C ASP A 16 18.45 -13.45 -10.15
N LEU A 17 17.89 -12.42 -9.50
CA LEU A 17 17.73 -11.10 -10.11
C LEU A 17 19.07 -10.38 -10.24
N LYS A 18 19.27 -9.71 -11.39
CA LYS A 18 20.48 -8.92 -11.66
C LYS A 18 20.66 -7.75 -10.68
N ILE A 19 19.56 -7.20 -10.19
CA ILE A 19 19.54 -6.13 -9.20
C ILE A 19 19.03 -6.76 -7.90
N PRO A 20 19.75 -6.65 -6.78
CA PRO A 20 19.28 -7.12 -5.49
C PRO A 20 17.90 -6.56 -5.18
N PHE A 21 16.96 -7.46 -4.86
CA PHE A 21 15.58 -7.10 -4.60
C PHE A 21 15.20 -7.59 -3.20
N VAL A 22 14.47 -6.73 -2.49
CA VAL A 22 13.85 -7.06 -1.23
C VAL A 22 12.49 -6.37 -1.18
N THR A 23 11.51 -7.05 -0.63
CA THR A 23 10.21 -6.48 -0.32
C THR A 23 9.77 -6.93 1.07
N SER A 24 8.73 -6.31 1.60
CA SER A 24 8.17 -6.71 2.88
C SER A 24 6.65 -6.76 2.83
N ALA A 25 6.12 -7.60 3.70
CA ALA A 25 4.71 -7.76 3.99
C ALA A 25 4.50 -7.63 5.51
N VAL A 26 3.26 -7.73 5.97
CA VAL A 26 2.93 -7.81 7.40
C VAL A 26 2.31 -9.16 7.68
N ASP A 27 2.85 -9.88 8.66
CA ASP A 27 2.24 -11.10 9.16
C ASP A 27 1.11 -10.74 10.13
N LEU A 28 -0.13 -11.05 9.76
CA LEU A 28 -1.31 -10.78 10.58
C LEU A 28 -1.34 -11.57 11.89
N HIS A 29 -0.60 -12.67 12.00
CA HIS A 29 -0.55 -13.43 13.24
C HIS A 29 0.33 -12.76 14.29
N SER A 30 1.53 -12.31 13.89
CA SER A 30 2.49 -11.67 14.80
C SER A 30 2.33 -10.15 14.89
N GLY A 31 1.79 -9.51 13.86
CA GLY A 31 1.77 -8.05 13.70
C GLY A 31 3.10 -7.46 13.22
N GLU A 32 4.08 -8.29 12.89
CA GLU A 32 5.45 -7.88 12.58
C GLU A 32 5.72 -7.80 11.06
N GLU A 33 6.76 -7.06 10.70
CA GLU A 33 7.25 -6.99 9.31
C GLU A 33 7.86 -8.34 8.89
N TYR A 34 7.34 -8.89 7.80
CA TYR A 34 7.87 -10.09 7.18
C TYR A 34 8.69 -9.71 5.94
N VAL A 35 10.01 -9.87 6.02
CA VAL A 35 10.95 -9.52 4.95
C VAL A 35 11.09 -10.67 3.96
N MET A 36 10.97 -10.38 2.67
CA MET A 36 11.10 -11.34 1.58
C MET A 36 12.23 -10.91 0.64
N ASP A 37 13.34 -11.65 0.68
CA ASP A 37 14.54 -11.42 -0.13
C ASP A 37 15.03 -12.68 -0.89
N ARG A 38 14.25 -13.77 -0.84
CA ARG A 38 14.52 -15.05 -1.51
C ARG A 38 13.22 -15.73 -1.92
N GLY A 39 13.32 -16.66 -2.87
CA GLY A 39 12.19 -17.46 -3.36
C GLY A 39 11.48 -16.82 -4.56
N PRO A 40 10.28 -17.31 -4.94
CA PRO A 40 9.63 -16.89 -6.17
C PRO A 40 9.22 -15.42 -6.15
N VAL A 41 9.63 -14.65 -7.16
CA VAL A 41 9.32 -13.21 -7.28
C VAL A 41 7.81 -12.96 -7.26
N TRP A 42 7.03 -13.79 -7.97
CA TRP A 42 5.58 -13.64 -8.03
C TRP A 42 4.91 -13.77 -6.66
N GLU A 43 5.49 -14.56 -5.76
CA GLU A 43 4.94 -14.84 -4.44
C GLU A 43 5.22 -13.69 -3.49
N ALA A 44 6.45 -13.17 -3.50
CA ALA A 44 6.82 -12.00 -2.70
C ALA A 44 6.03 -10.75 -3.11
N LEU A 45 5.87 -10.51 -4.42
CA LEU A 45 5.05 -9.41 -4.90
C LEU A 45 3.56 -9.60 -4.56
N ALA A 46 3.05 -10.83 -4.59
CA ALA A 46 1.67 -11.10 -4.20
C ALA A 46 1.44 -10.76 -2.73
N ALA A 47 2.36 -11.13 -1.84
CA ALA A 47 2.26 -10.81 -0.41
C ALA A 47 2.38 -9.31 -0.16
N ALA A 48 3.38 -8.66 -0.76
CA ALA A 48 3.63 -7.23 -0.58
C ALA A 48 2.52 -6.32 -1.10
N MET A 49 1.71 -6.77 -2.07
CA MET A 49 0.62 -6.00 -2.68
C MET A 49 -0.78 -6.44 -2.20
N SER A 50 -0.87 -7.34 -1.22
CA SER A 50 -2.14 -7.88 -0.70
C SER A 50 -2.83 -6.91 0.26
N LEU A 51 -3.28 -5.77 -0.27
CA LEU A 51 -3.90 -4.70 0.51
C LEU A 51 -5.21 -5.17 1.16
N PRO A 52 -5.36 -5.04 2.50
CA PRO A 52 -6.56 -5.45 3.21
C PRO A 52 -7.85 -4.84 2.63
N GLY A 53 -8.84 -5.69 2.37
CA GLY A 53 -10.12 -5.28 1.79
C GLY A 53 -10.13 -5.17 0.27
N MET A 54 -8.98 -5.19 -0.41
CA MET A 54 -8.88 -5.22 -1.87
C MET A 54 -8.44 -6.59 -2.40
N PHE A 55 -7.45 -7.20 -1.76
CA PHE A 55 -6.91 -8.50 -2.15
C PHE A 55 -6.91 -9.47 -0.95
N PRO A 56 -7.04 -10.78 -1.19
CA PRO A 56 -6.94 -11.75 -0.12
C PRO A 56 -5.51 -11.77 0.46
N PRO A 57 -5.34 -12.07 1.76
CA PRO A 57 -4.02 -12.30 2.33
C PRO A 57 -3.33 -13.50 1.67
N ILE A 58 -2.01 -13.53 1.70
CA ILE A 58 -1.17 -14.60 1.15
C ILE A 58 -0.70 -15.51 2.29
N PHE A 59 -0.97 -16.81 2.15
CA PHE A 59 -0.34 -17.81 3.01
C PHE A 59 1.07 -18.09 2.50
N HIS A 60 2.05 -18.01 3.41
CA HIS A 60 3.44 -18.35 3.12
C HIS A 60 4.04 -19.08 4.32
N GLY A 61 4.22 -20.40 4.19
CA GLY A 61 4.53 -21.26 5.34
C GLY A 61 3.43 -21.18 6.40
N ASP A 62 3.82 -20.83 7.63
CA ASP A 62 2.92 -20.65 8.77
C ASP A 62 2.44 -19.19 8.94
N HIS A 63 2.73 -18.31 7.97
CA HIS A 63 2.40 -16.89 8.04
C HIS A 63 1.18 -16.53 7.20
N LEU A 64 0.42 -15.54 7.66
CA LEU A 64 -0.71 -14.95 6.94
C LEU A 64 -0.38 -13.50 6.61
N LEU A 65 0.05 -13.26 5.37
CA LEU A 65 0.68 -12.01 4.96
C LEU A 65 -0.31 -11.04 4.27
N VAL A 66 -0.18 -9.75 4.58
CA VAL A 66 -0.82 -8.62 3.87
C VAL A 66 0.19 -7.56 3.48
N ASP A 67 -0.25 -6.57 2.72
CA ASP A 67 0.58 -5.46 2.23
C ASP A 67 1.43 -4.79 3.33
N GLY A 68 2.73 -4.62 3.05
CA GLY A 68 3.71 -4.04 3.97
C GLY A 68 3.44 -2.56 4.32
N GLY A 69 2.74 -1.85 3.44
CA GLY A 69 2.37 -0.45 3.60
C GLY A 69 1.44 -0.17 4.79
N VAL A 70 0.82 -1.21 5.35
CA VAL A 70 0.02 -1.11 6.57
C VAL A 70 0.87 -0.70 7.78
N ILE A 71 2.14 -1.11 7.86
CA ILE A 71 3.04 -0.75 8.98
C ILE A 71 4.30 0.01 8.53
N ASN A 72 4.79 -0.28 7.32
CA ASN A 72 6.08 0.21 6.84
C ASN A 72 6.05 0.52 5.34
N ASN A 73 5.31 1.57 4.97
CA ASN A 73 5.19 2.03 3.58
C ASN A 73 6.50 2.53 2.95
N VAL A 74 7.53 2.81 3.76
CA VAL A 74 8.87 3.19 3.28
C VAL A 74 9.93 2.44 4.10
N PRO A 75 10.37 1.26 3.64
CA PRO A 75 11.22 0.35 4.41
C PRO A 75 12.71 0.77 4.39
N GLU A 76 13.02 2.03 4.69
CA GLU A 76 14.37 2.58 4.67
C GLU A 76 15.36 1.81 5.55
N SER A 77 14.95 1.49 6.78
CA SER A 77 15.78 0.73 7.71
C SER A 77 16.17 -0.63 7.15
N LEU A 78 15.25 -1.30 6.43
CA LEU A 78 15.52 -2.58 5.77
C LEU A 78 16.54 -2.41 4.64
N ILE A 79 16.38 -1.37 3.82
CA ILE A 79 17.32 -1.07 2.72
C ILE A 79 18.72 -0.72 3.27
N ARG A 80 18.82 0.06 4.35
CA ARG A 80 20.09 0.33 5.05
C ARG A 80 20.73 -0.95 5.56
N GLN A 81 19.95 -1.83 6.21
CA GLN A 81 20.45 -3.11 6.72
C GLN A 81 20.97 -4.03 5.61
N LYS A 82 20.45 -3.90 4.38
CA LYS A 82 20.97 -4.61 3.19
C LYS A 82 22.26 -3.99 2.62
N GLY A 83 22.80 -2.95 3.26
CA GLY A 83 24.11 -2.37 2.93
C GLY A 83 24.05 -1.15 2.00
N ALA A 84 22.90 -0.49 1.86
CA ALA A 84 22.80 0.71 1.03
C ALA A 84 23.43 1.94 1.71
N ASP A 85 24.43 2.53 1.05
CA ASP A 85 25.05 3.80 1.47
C ASP A 85 24.19 5.02 1.11
N ILE A 86 23.39 4.93 0.04
CA ILE A 86 22.52 5.99 -0.44
C ILE A 86 21.13 5.41 -0.71
N ILE A 87 20.09 6.07 -0.20
CA ILE A 87 18.68 5.71 -0.37
C ILE A 87 17.93 6.77 -1.16
N LEU A 88 17.43 6.35 -2.31
CA LEU A 88 16.49 7.09 -3.15
C LEU A 88 15.07 6.56 -2.92
N SER A 89 14.20 7.41 -2.39
CA SER A 89 12.78 7.11 -2.21
C SER A 89 11.94 7.80 -3.29
N VAL A 90 10.97 7.09 -3.84
CA VAL A 90 10.03 7.61 -4.85
C VAL A 90 8.62 7.53 -4.30
N ASN A 91 8.00 8.69 -4.07
CA ASN A 91 6.61 8.79 -3.66
C ASN A 91 5.68 8.84 -4.87
N VAL A 92 4.78 7.86 -4.93
CA VAL A 92 3.69 7.73 -5.91
C VAL A 92 2.32 7.77 -5.23
N SER A 93 2.21 8.42 -4.08
CA SER A 93 0.92 8.74 -3.47
C SER A 93 0.54 10.20 -3.82
N PRO A 94 -0.71 10.48 -4.22
CA PRO A 94 -1.12 11.84 -4.55
C PRO A 94 -0.91 12.75 -3.33
N LEU A 95 -0.59 14.03 -3.51
CA LEU A 95 -0.35 14.94 -2.37
C LEU A 95 -1.65 15.47 -1.73
N ARG A 96 -2.76 15.42 -2.47
CA ARG A 96 -4.11 15.80 -2.01
C ARG A 96 -5.11 14.67 -2.25
N ASP A 97 -6.06 14.51 -1.32
CA ASP A 97 -7.20 13.59 -1.49
C ASP A 97 -8.39 14.36 -2.06
N GLU A 98 -8.47 14.46 -3.39
CA GLU A 98 -9.61 15.11 -4.07
C GLU A 98 -10.94 14.41 -3.80
N ALA A 99 -10.91 13.12 -3.43
CA ALA A 99 -12.11 12.35 -3.24
C ALA A 99 -12.82 12.71 -1.91
N ILE A 100 -12.15 13.33 -0.94
CA ILE A 100 -12.77 14.00 0.22
C ILE A 100 -13.36 15.35 -0.16
N VAL A 101 -12.66 16.12 -1.01
CA VAL A 101 -13.15 17.42 -1.52
C VAL A 101 -14.50 17.23 -2.21
N ARG A 102 -14.62 16.23 -3.10
CA ARG A 102 -15.87 15.91 -3.79
C ARG A 102 -17.00 15.45 -2.85
N LEU A 103 -16.70 14.64 -1.83
CA LEU A 103 -17.72 14.21 -0.84
C LEU A 103 -18.21 15.36 0.04
N LEU A 104 -17.33 16.29 0.41
CA LEU A 104 -17.69 17.47 1.18
C LEU A 104 -18.47 18.49 0.33
N GLU A 105 -18.16 18.60 -0.97
CA GLU A 105 -18.90 19.40 -1.94
C GLU A 105 -20.32 18.87 -2.16
N ASP A 106 -20.48 17.55 -2.38
CA ASP A 106 -21.79 16.90 -2.54
C ASP A 106 -22.69 17.11 -1.31
N ARG A 107 -22.12 17.09 -0.09
CA ARG A 107 -22.87 17.27 1.16
C ARG A 107 -23.42 18.68 1.36
N LYS A 108 -22.80 19.72 0.78
CA LYS A 108 -23.32 21.10 0.86
C LYS A 108 -24.64 21.27 0.07
N ILE A 109 -24.96 20.34 -0.83
CA ILE A 109 -26.13 20.41 -1.72
C ILE A 109 -27.38 19.75 -1.08
N THR A 110 -27.23 18.80 -0.15
CA THR A 110 -28.35 17.97 0.36
C THR A 110 -28.85 18.42 1.74
N GLY A 111 -29.54 19.57 1.80
CA GLY A 111 -29.97 20.21 3.04
C GLY A 111 -31.33 19.84 3.64
N LYS A 112 -32.08 18.81 3.17
CA LYS A 112 -33.40 18.49 3.76
C LYS A 112 -33.77 17.00 3.73
N SER A 113 -34.28 16.53 4.88
CA SER A 113 -35.11 15.33 5.15
C SER A 113 -34.41 14.16 5.85
N PHE A 114 -34.75 13.95 7.13
CA PHE A 114 -34.16 12.95 8.03
C PHE A 114 -34.85 11.57 7.98
N PHE A 115 -36.03 11.46 7.35
CA PHE A 115 -36.82 10.21 7.33
C PHE A 115 -36.84 9.47 5.99
N LYS A 116 -36.21 10.02 4.93
CA LYS A 116 -36.12 9.35 3.63
C LYS A 116 -34.82 8.53 3.45
N ASN A 117 -33.95 8.53 4.47
CA ASN A 117 -32.52 8.23 4.30
C ASN A 117 -32.08 6.85 4.75
N LEU A 118 -32.93 5.97 5.29
CA LEU A 118 -32.47 4.62 5.69
C LEU A 118 -31.94 3.80 4.49
N TRP A 119 -32.39 4.10 3.27
CA TRP A 119 -31.85 3.54 2.03
C TRP A 119 -30.71 4.37 1.41
N GLU A 120 -30.60 5.66 1.75
CA GLU A 120 -29.47 6.52 1.36
C GLU A 120 -28.29 6.41 2.34
N ASP A 121 -28.47 5.85 3.54
CA ASP A 121 -27.40 5.54 4.48
C ASP A 121 -26.52 4.37 3.97
N LEU A 122 -26.96 3.65 2.93
CA LEU A 122 -26.09 2.82 2.08
C LEU A 122 -25.15 3.63 1.17
N LYS A 123 -25.32 4.96 1.05
CA LYS A 123 -24.39 5.91 0.39
C LYS A 123 -23.31 6.45 1.33
N TYR A 124 -23.15 5.90 2.54
CA TYR A 124 -21.89 6.08 3.25
C TYR A 124 -20.75 5.57 2.36
N PRO A 125 -19.57 6.24 2.30
CA PRO A 125 -18.44 5.66 1.59
C PRO A 125 -18.27 4.22 2.09
N PRO A 126 -18.27 3.21 1.19
CA PRO A 126 -18.22 1.82 1.59
C PRO A 126 -17.08 1.62 2.59
N ILE A 127 -17.26 0.77 3.61
CA ILE A 127 -16.24 0.57 4.66
C ILE A 127 -14.84 0.35 4.05
N LEU A 128 -14.78 -0.36 2.91
CA LEU A 128 -13.57 -0.57 2.12
C LEU A 128 -12.91 0.73 1.62
N LYS A 129 -13.71 1.71 1.17
CA LYS A 129 -13.23 3.03 0.74
C LYS A 129 -12.70 3.85 1.92
N ILE A 130 -13.33 3.74 3.09
CA ILE A 130 -12.85 4.40 4.31
C ILE A 130 -11.54 3.77 4.77
N MET A 131 -11.48 2.43 4.81
CA MET A 131 -10.28 1.68 5.17
C MET A 131 -9.11 1.99 4.24
N GLY A 132 -9.31 1.90 2.91
CA GLY A 132 -8.25 2.22 1.94
C GLY A 132 -7.72 3.65 2.10
N ARG A 133 -8.59 4.62 2.45
CA ARG A 133 -8.17 5.99 2.74
C ARG A 133 -7.41 6.13 4.05
N ALA A 134 -7.85 5.48 5.12
CA ALA A 134 -7.13 5.47 6.39
C ALA A 134 -5.71 4.94 6.21
N ILE A 135 -5.56 3.80 5.49
CA ILE A 135 -4.25 3.22 5.16
C ILE A 135 -3.40 4.21 4.35
N THR A 136 -3.99 4.86 3.33
CA THR A 136 -3.26 5.86 2.51
C THR A 136 -2.79 7.07 3.35
N LEU A 137 -3.64 7.58 4.24
CA LEU A 137 -3.30 8.70 5.12
C LEU A 137 -2.19 8.34 6.10
N GLU A 138 -2.30 7.17 6.74
CA GLU A 138 -1.26 6.64 7.63
C GLU A 138 0.07 6.47 6.88
N GLY A 139 0.03 5.86 5.69
CA GLY A 139 1.20 5.72 4.83
C GLY A 139 1.87 7.06 4.49
N ARG A 140 1.08 8.13 4.25
CA ARG A 140 1.60 9.48 4.02
C ARG A 140 2.27 10.09 5.25
N GLU A 141 1.68 9.96 6.43
CA GLU A 141 2.26 10.49 7.66
C GLU A 141 3.56 9.76 8.02
N ILE A 142 3.58 8.42 7.89
CA ILE A 142 4.79 7.62 8.04
C ILE A 142 5.87 8.08 7.03
N THR A 143 5.47 8.33 5.78
CA THR A 143 6.40 8.81 4.74
C THR A 143 6.97 10.18 5.07
N LYS A 144 6.17 11.13 5.60
CA LYS A 144 6.65 12.44 6.04
C LYS A 144 7.65 12.32 7.18
N LEU A 145 7.36 11.49 8.18
CA LEU A 145 8.26 11.25 9.33
C LEU A 145 9.58 10.59 8.92
N ARG A 146 9.54 9.78 7.87
CA ARG A 146 10.73 9.06 7.35
C ARG A 146 11.49 9.84 6.29
N LYS A 147 10.93 10.94 5.75
CA LYS A 147 11.54 11.71 4.66
C LYS A 147 12.97 12.14 4.97
N ASP A 148 13.24 12.56 6.21
CA ASP A 148 14.55 13.04 6.63
C ASP A 148 15.59 11.93 6.78
N LYS A 149 15.17 10.65 6.76
CA LYS A 149 16.07 9.48 6.75
C LYS A 149 16.50 9.06 5.34
N MET A 150 15.85 9.61 4.31
CA MET A 150 16.19 9.34 2.91
C MET A 150 17.23 10.36 2.44
N ASP A 151 18.23 9.93 1.69
CA ASP A 151 19.21 10.86 1.10
C ASP A 151 18.61 11.67 -0.05
N LEU A 152 17.71 11.04 -0.81
CA LEU A 152 16.97 11.69 -1.88
C LEU A 152 15.51 11.22 -1.89
N PHE A 153 14.57 12.16 -1.96
CA PHE A 153 13.14 11.90 -1.96
C PHE A 153 12.46 12.57 -3.15
N ILE A 154 12.04 11.77 -4.13
CA ILE A 154 11.36 12.23 -5.34
C ILE A 154 9.85 12.13 -5.13
N ASN A 155 9.13 13.24 -5.34
CA ASN A 155 7.67 13.24 -5.43
C ASN A 155 7.29 13.24 -6.91
N LEU A 156 6.61 12.18 -7.36
CA LEU A 156 6.08 12.14 -8.72
C LEU A 156 4.69 12.81 -8.74
N HIS A 157 4.51 13.77 -9.64
CA HIS A 157 3.23 14.39 -9.92
C HIS A 157 2.36 13.39 -10.69
N ILE A 158 1.48 12.71 -9.97
CA ILE A 158 0.60 11.67 -10.52
C ILE A 158 -0.86 12.10 -10.53
N GLU A 159 -1.17 13.32 -10.10
CA GLU A 159 -2.54 13.83 -10.01
C GLU A 159 -3.29 13.86 -11.35
N GLU A 160 -2.55 13.93 -12.46
CA GLU A 160 -3.12 13.91 -13.82
C GLU A 160 -3.51 12.50 -14.28
N PHE A 161 -3.02 11.45 -13.61
CA PHE A 161 -3.34 10.06 -13.92
C PHE A 161 -4.53 9.63 -13.05
N SER A 162 -5.72 9.59 -13.64
CA SER A 162 -6.93 9.12 -12.95
C SER A 162 -6.94 7.58 -12.87
N PHE A 163 -7.04 7.01 -11.66
CA PHE A 163 -7.27 5.58 -11.40
C PHE A 163 -8.55 5.38 -10.58
#